data_AF-A0A3R9TJ43-F1
#
_entry.id   AF-A0A3R9TJ43-F1
#
_cell.length_a   1.000
_cell.length_b   1.000
_cell.length_c   1.000
_cell.angle_alpha   90.00
_cell.angle_beta   90.00
_cell.angle_gamma   90.00
#
_symmetry.space_group_name_H-M   'P 1'
#
loop_
_entity.id
_entity.type
_entity.pdbx_description
1 polymer ?
#
loop_
_entity_poly.entity_id
_entity_poly.type
_entity_poly.pdbx_seq_one_letter_code
_entity_poly.pdbx_strand_id
1 'polypeptide(L)'
;NRLQHYYQFQVVLKPNPDNIQQLYLDSLKAIGIDTLTHDIRFVEDNWESPTLGAWGLGWEVWLNGMEVTQFTYFQQVGGVECYPVTGEITYGLERLAMYLQGVDSVYDLVWTKGQFGTVTYGDVFHQNEVEQSTYNFEYAPVDKLFELFDFYESEANRLMEAKLPLPAYEQVVKASHTFNLLDARGAISVTERQRYILRVRTLARAIAQSYVQARAELGFPMAEPHLRDEVLAQLKAQAESEAAKAEKN
;
A
#
# COMPACT_ATOMS: atom_id res chain seq x y z
N ASN A 1 21.13 -4.16 -1.36
CA ASN A 1 20.15 -3.53 -0.45
C ASN A 1 18.72 -3.93 -0.85
N ARG A 2 18.36 -5.20 -0.63
CA ARG A 2 16.99 -5.73 -0.76
C ARG A 2 16.68 -6.49 0.53
N LEU A 3 15.44 -6.37 1.01
CA LEU A 3 14.95 -6.97 2.25
C LEU A 3 13.53 -7.50 2.02
N GLN A 4 13.16 -8.61 2.66
CA GLN A 4 11.78 -9.11 2.67
C GLN A 4 10.88 -8.27 3.60
N HIS A 5 11.47 -7.66 4.63
CA HIS A 5 10.80 -6.72 5.53
C HIS A 5 11.63 -5.44 5.67
N TYR A 6 11.00 -4.29 5.48
CA TYR A 6 11.63 -2.97 5.53
C TYR A 6 10.62 -1.91 5.97
N TYR A 7 11.12 -0.73 6.34
CA TYR A 7 10.30 0.35 6.87
C TYR A 7 9.99 1.41 5.81
N GLN A 8 8.72 1.56 5.50
CA GLN A 8 8.20 2.73 4.80
C GLN A 8 7.77 3.81 5.80
N PHE A 9 8.02 5.07 5.47
CA PHE A 9 7.30 6.17 6.07
C PHE A 9 6.21 6.63 5.11
N GLN A 10 4.96 6.49 5.53
CA GLN A 10 3.81 6.73 4.66
C GLN A 10 3.17 8.08 4.96
N VAL A 11 2.98 8.91 3.94
CA VAL A 11 2.22 10.16 4.03
C VAL A 11 1.07 10.10 3.03
N VAL A 12 -0.14 10.37 3.52
CA VAL A 12 -1.35 10.48 2.70
C VAL A 12 -1.98 11.84 2.93
N LEU A 13 -2.24 12.58 1.85
CA LEU A 13 -2.83 13.91 1.84
C LEU A 13 -4.08 13.89 0.96
N LYS A 14 -5.25 14.10 1.57
CA LYS A 14 -6.55 14.11 0.89
C LYS A 14 -7.39 15.30 1.38
N PRO A 15 -7.62 16.34 0.55
CA PRO A 15 -7.06 16.54 -0.79
C PRO A 15 -5.53 16.72 -0.76
N ASN A 16 -4.85 16.41 -1.86
CA ASN A 16 -3.43 16.71 -1.98
C ASN A 16 -3.23 18.23 -2.18
N PRO A 17 -2.23 18.85 -1.53
CA PRO A 17 -1.94 20.26 -1.71
C PRO A 17 -1.18 20.52 -3.02
N ASP A 18 -1.33 21.72 -3.57
CA ASP A 18 -0.64 22.15 -4.81
C ASP A 18 0.88 22.15 -4.67
N ASN A 19 1.39 22.38 -3.45
CA ASN A 19 2.81 22.46 -3.13
C ASN A 19 3.38 21.16 -2.55
N ILE A 20 2.75 20.00 -2.79
CA ILE A 20 3.17 18.70 -2.22
C ILE A 20 4.65 18.36 -2.48
N GLN A 21 5.19 18.67 -3.67
CA GLN A 21 6.62 18.47 -3.97
C GLN A 21 7.52 19.35 -3.10
N GLN A 22 7.12 20.60 -2.86
CA GLN A 22 7.88 21.51 -2.00
C GLN A 22 7.90 21.02 -0.55
N LEU A 23 6.74 20.56 -0.04
CA LEU A 23 6.64 19.99 1.31
C LEU A 23 7.55 18.76 1.48
N TYR A 24 7.67 17.93 0.45
CA TYR A 24 8.61 16.81 0.44
C TYR A 24 10.07 17.26 0.40
N LEU A 25 10.44 18.21 -0.46
CA LEU A 25 11.82 18.71 -0.50
C LEU A 25 12.22 19.34 0.84
N ASP A 26 11.28 20.01 1.50
CA ASP A 26 11.51 20.58 2.83
C ASP A 26 11.58 19.50 3.92
N SER A 27 10.89 18.37 3.77
CA SER A 27 11.05 17.21 4.68
C SER A 27 12.43 16.57 4.55
N LEU A 28 12.97 16.48 3.33
CA LEU A 28 14.34 16.02 3.08
C LEU A 28 15.39 16.96 3.71
N LYS A 29 15.21 18.27 3.56
CA LYS A 29 16.06 19.28 4.23
C LYS A 29 16.02 19.14 5.74
N ALA A 30 14.84 18.88 6.32
CA ALA A 30 14.67 18.74 7.76
C ALA A 30 15.47 17.56 8.35
N ILE A 31 15.76 16.53 7.54
CA ILE A 31 16.60 15.38 7.95
C ILE A 31 18.06 15.51 7.50
N GLY A 32 18.47 16.67 6.98
CA GLY A 32 19.86 16.96 6.62
C GLY A 32 20.24 16.67 5.16
N ILE A 33 19.27 16.41 4.27
CA ILE A 33 19.53 16.24 2.84
C ILE A 33 19.40 17.61 2.16
N ASP A 34 20.53 18.23 1.82
CA ASP A 34 20.55 19.49 1.09
C ASP A 34 20.33 19.27 -0.42
N THR A 35 19.27 19.86 -0.96
CA THR A 35 18.88 19.72 -2.37
C THR A 35 19.80 20.51 -3.32
N LEU A 36 20.72 21.34 -2.80
CA LEU A 36 21.72 22.06 -3.60
C LEU A 36 23.00 21.25 -3.81
N THR A 37 23.30 20.32 -2.91
CA THR A 37 24.47 19.45 -3.00
C THR A 37 24.13 18.07 -3.56
N HIS A 38 22.89 17.63 -3.37
CA HIS A 38 22.40 16.34 -3.81
C HIS A 38 21.55 16.44 -5.07
N ASP A 39 21.83 15.58 -6.03
CA ASP A 39 21.07 15.46 -7.27
C ASP A 39 19.75 14.73 -6.98
N ILE A 40 18.66 15.50 -6.91
CA ILE A 40 17.30 14.98 -6.72
C ILE A 40 16.56 15.08 -8.04
N ARG A 41 16.07 13.94 -8.52
CA ARG A 41 15.32 13.84 -9.77
C ARG A 41 13.96 13.21 -9.53
N PHE A 42 12.93 13.84 -10.09
CA PHE A 42 11.59 13.28 -10.19
C PHE A 42 11.49 12.61 -11.56
N VAL A 43 11.51 11.29 -11.57
CA VAL A 43 11.41 10.47 -12.79
C VAL A 43 9.97 9.99 -12.88
N GLU A 44 9.30 10.30 -13.99
CA GLU A 44 7.89 9.91 -14.19
C GLU A 44 7.74 8.40 -14.15
N ASP A 45 6.89 7.92 -13.25
CA ASP A 45 6.53 6.51 -13.12
C ASP A 45 5.10 6.39 -12.59
N ASN A 46 4.27 5.68 -13.35
CA ASN A 46 2.88 5.46 -12.98
C ASN A 46 2.80 4.20 -12.11
N TRP A 47 2.15 4.34 -10.96
CA TRP A 47 2.03 3.25 -10.01
C TRP A 47 0.74 2.45 -10.26
N GLU A 48 0.84 1.13 -10.27
CA GLU A 48 -0.29 0.22 -10.29
C GLU A 48 -0.11 -0.91 -9.28
N SER A 49 -1.15 -1.19 -8.51
CA SER A 49 -1.28 -2.42 -7.73
C SER A 49 -2.45 -3.26 -8.27
N PRO A 50 -2.15 -4.31 -9.06
CA PRO A 50 -3.16 -5.17 -9.65
C PRO A 50 -4.05 -5.86 -8.59
N THR A 51 -3.49 -6.23 -7.44
CA THR A 51 -4.22 -6.91 -6.35
C THR A 51 -5.14 -5.96 -5.59
N LEU A 52 -4.80 -4.67 -5.49
CA LEU A 52 -5.66 -3.67 -4.85
C LEU A 52 -6.64 -3.03 -5.84
N GLY A 53 -6.48 -3.28 -7.15
CA GLY A 53 -7.22 -2.55 -8.19
C GLY A 53 -7.02 -1.04 -8.05
N ALA A 54 -5.81 -0.65 -7.67
CA ALA A 54 -5.43 0.71 -7.39
C ALA A 54 -4.38 1.18 -8.40
N TRP A 55 -4.49 2.42 -8.85
CA TRP A 55 -3.50 3.02 -9.74
C TRP A 55 -3.49 4.54 -9.59
N GLY A 56 -2.36 5.14 -9.95
CA GLY A 56 -2.16 6.57 -9.88
C GLY A 56 -1.02 7.04 -10.77
N LEU A 57 -1.01 8.35 -11.04
CA LEU A 57 0.09 9.03 -11.71
C LEU A 57 1.14 9.40 -10.67
N GLY A 58 2.42 9.50 -11.03
CA GLY A 58 3.42 9.80 -10.03
C GLY A 58 4.85 9.94 -10.54
N TRP A 59 5.76 9.89 -9.57
CA TRP A 59 7.19 9.94 -9.81
C TRP A 59 7.90 8.99 -8.86
N GLU A 60 8.92 8.32 -9.36
CA GLU A 60 10.02 7.86 -8.53
C GLU A 60 10.94 9.05 -8.24
N VAL A 61 11.34 9.22 -6.98
CA VAL A 61 12.34 10.22 -6.61
C VAL A 61 13.69 9.54 -6.41
N TRP A 62 14.63 9.94 -7.25
CA TRP A 62 16.01 9.45 -7.24
C TRP A 62 16.91 10.49 -6.56
N LEU A 63 17.68 10.05 -5.57
CA LEU A 63 18.68 10.82 -4.84
C LEU A 63 20.05 10.24 -5.17
N ASN A 64 20.89 10.99 -5.90
CA ASN A 64 22.24 10.59 -6.29
C ASN A 64 22.31 9.19 -6.94
N GLY A 65 21.32 8.84 -7.76
CA GLY A 65 21.25 7.55 -8.46
C GLY A 65 20.67 6.41 -7.64
N MET A 66 20.07 6.66 -6.48
CA MET A 66 19.28 5.69 -5.72
C MET A 66 17.83 6.17 -5.58
N GLU A 67 16.87 5.36 -5.97
CA GLU A 67 15.44 5.61 -5.72
C GLU A 67 15.18 5.59 -4.20
N VAL A 68 14.63 6.68 -3.64
CA VAL A 68 14.43 6.84 -2.19
C VAL A 68 12.98 7.08 -1.78
N THR A 69 12.12 7.50 -2.72
CA THR A 69 10.72 7.83 -2.44
C THR A 69 9.85 7.55 -3.66
N GLN A 70 8.63 7.08 -3.46
CA GLN A 70 7.57 7.06 -4.47
C GLN A 70 6.56 8.17 -4.20
N PHE A 71 6.20 8.92 -5.24
CA PHE A 71 5.02 9.78 -5.28
C PHE A 71 3.89 9.09 -6.03
N THR A 72 2.66 9.18 -5.54
CA THR A 72 1.49 8.68 -6.25
C THR A 72 0.28 9.56 -6.00
N TYR A 73 -0.39 9.99 -7.08
CA TYR A 73 -1.69 10.63 -7.06
C TYR A 73 -2.73 9.59 -7.45
N PHE A 74 -3.34 8.96 -6.45
CA PHE A 74 -4.31 7.91 -6.69
C PHE A 74 -5.49 8.44 -7.50
N GLN A 75 -5.73 7.80 -8.63
CA GLN A 75 -6.90 8.01 -9.48
C GLN A 75 -8.00 7.00 -9.11
N GLN A 76 -7.61 5.76 -8.80
CA GLN A 76 -8.51 4.74 -8.27
C GLN A 76 -7.86 3.92 -7.17
N VAL A 77 -8.69 3.47 -6.22
CA VAL A 77 -8.34 2.46 -5.21
C VAL A 77 -9.51 1.49 -5.07
N GLY A 78 -9.27 0.18 -5.16
CA GLY A 78 -10.35 -0.81 -5.15
C GLY A 78 -11.34 -0.62 -6.31
N GLY A 79 -10.89 -0.08 -7.44
CA GLY A 79 -11.76 0.28 -8.57
C GLY A 79 -12.76 1.40 -8.28
N VAL A 80 -12.66 2.07 -7.14
CA VAL A 80 -13.42 3.29 -6.81
C VAL A 80 -12.56 4.49 -7.17
N GLU A 81 -13.16 5.49 -7.82
CA GLU A 81 -12.50 6.74 -8.13
C GLU A 81 -12.13 7.53 -6.86
N CYS A 82 -10.90 8.00 -6.80
CA CYS A 82 -10.41 8.80 -5.68
C CYS A 82 -10.85 10.25 -5.87
N TYR A 83 -11.97 10.61 -5.24
CA TYR A 83 -12.48 11.98 -5.22
C TYR A 83 -12.48 12.55 -3.78
N PRO A 84 -11.83 13.71 -3.54
CA PRO A 84 -10.79 14.31 -4.37
C PRO A 84 -9.56 13.38 -4.48
N VAL A 85 -8.69 13.68 -5.44
CA VAL A 85 -7.44 12.93 -5.65
C VAL A 85 -6.64 12.87 -4.35
N THR A 86 -6.10 11.70 -4.07
CA THR A 86 -5.30 11.44 -2.86
C THR A 86 -3.83 11.44 -3.24
N GLY A 87 -3.06 12.32 -2.64
CA GLY A 87 -1.61 12.37 -2.81
C GLY A 87 -0.93 11.48 -1.78
N GLU A 88 -0.03 10.64 -2.25
CA GLU A 88 0.75 9.71 -1.47
C GLU A 88 2.23 10.00 -1.64
N ILE A 89 2.97 9.97 -0.53
CA ILE A 89 4.43 10.01 -0.49
C ILE A 89 4.91 8.85 0.36
N THR A 90 5.67 7.96 -0.25
CA THR A 90 6.17 6.72 0.37
C THR A 90 7.69 6.76 0.41
N TYR A 91 8.28 7.00 1.58
CA TYR A 91 9.73 7.09 1.76
C TYR A 91 10.32 5.72 2.08
N GLY A 92 11.41 5.34 1.40
CA GLY A 92 12.23 4.18 1.75
C GLY A 92 13.25 4.55 2.83
N LEU A 93 12.92 4.27 4.10
CA LEU A 93 13.70 4.77 5.23
C LEU A 93 15.12 4.22 5.28
N GLU A 94 15.31 2.93 4.98
CA GLU A 94 16.64 2.33 4.94
C GLU A 94 17.52 3.02 3.90
N ARG A 95 17.01 3.27 2.69
CA ARG A 95 17.79 3.91 1.63
C ARG A 95 18.17 5.36 1.98
N LEU A 96 17.23 6.12 2.54
CA LEU A 96 17.50 7.48 3.03
C LEU A 96 18.53 7.49 4.17
N ALA A 97 18.41 6.57 5.12
CA ALA A 97 19.36 6.46 6.23
C ALA A 97 20.75 6.05 5.74
N MET A 98 20.84 5.16 4.75
CA MET A 98 22.13 4.72 4.20
C MET A 98 22.86 5.89 3.56
N TYR A 99 22.10 6.71 2.84
CA TYR A 99 22.60 7.94 2.26
C TYR A 99 23.13 8.90 3.33
N LEU A 100 22.32 9.19 4.35
CA LEU A 100 22.69 10.12 5.42
C LEU A 100 23.88 9.66 6.26
N GLN A 101 24.04 8.34 6.45
CA GLN A 101 25.13 7.77 7.23
C GLN A 101 26.36 7.40 6.40
N GLY A 102 26.27 7.49 5.06
CA GLY A 102 27.37 7.17 4.15
C GLY A 102 27.80 5.70 4.21
N VAL A 103 26.84 4.77 4.32
CA VAL A 103 27.11 3.32 4.37
C VAL A 103 26.57 2.61 3.11
N ASP A 104 27.30 1.61 2.64
CA ASP A 104 26.98 0.88 1.40
C ASP A 104 26.01 -0.30 1.62
N SER A 105 25.92 -0.80 2.86
CA SER A 105 25.04 -1.90 3.27
C SER A 105 24.00 -1.43 4.28
N VAL A 106 22.77 -1.90 4.12
CA VAL A 106 21.68 -1.62 5.07
C VAL A 106 21.99 -2.15 6.47
N TYR A 107 22.74 -3.24 6.59
CA TYR A 107 23.08 -3.84 7.87
C TYR A 107 24.09 -3.03 8.68
N ASP A 108 24.86 -2.16 8.03
CA ASP A 108 25.86 -1.29 8.68
C ASP A 108 25.23 0.00 9.21
N LEU A 109 23.95 0.26 8.93
CA LEU A 109 23.23 1.40 9.46
C LEU A 109 23.27 1.41 10.98
N VAL A 110 23.63 2.54 11.57
CA VAL A 110 23.42 2.78 12.99
C VAL A 110 21.92 3.00 13.23
N TRP A 111 21.29 2.04 13.90
CA TRP A 111 19.89 2.11 14.32
C TRP A 111 19.73 3.09 15.49
N THR A 112 20.59 2.96 16.50
CA THR A 112 20.62 3.88 17.64
C THR A 112 21.99 3.88 18.34
N LYS A 113 22.28 4.97 19.05
CA LYS A 113 23.44 5.10 19.94
C LYS A 113 22.92 5.24 21.37
N GLY A 114 23.14 4.20 22.18
CA GLY A 114 22.69 4.15 23.57
C GLY A 114 23.84 4.12 24.56
N GLN A 115 23.49 4.07 25.85
CA GLN A 115 24.46 3.97 26.95
C GLN A 115 25.33 2.71 26.90
N PHE A 116 24.87 1.65 26.22
CA PHE A 116 25.58 0.38 26.08
C PHE A 116 26.33 0.25 24.75
N GLY A 117 26.43 1.33 23.97
CA GLY A 117 27.10 1.36 22.68
C GLY A 117 26.16 1.57 21.50
N THR A 118 26.72 1.40 20.32
CA THR A 118 26.03 1.51 19.03
C THR A 118 25.29 0.20 18.75
N VAL A 119 24.02 0.30 18.35
CA VAL A 119 23.25 -0.81 17.79
C VAL A 119 23.08 -0.56 16.30
N THR A 120 23.47 -1.53 15.49
CA THR A 120 23.31 -1.48 14.03
C THR A 120 21.99 -2.12 13.59
N TYR A 121 21.55 -1.83 12.37
CA TYR A 121 20.40 -2.51 11.75
C TYR A 121 20.68 -4.01 11.60
N GLY A 122 21.93 -4.39 11.32
CA GLY A 122 22.38 -5.79 11.30
C GLY A 122 22.14 -6.50 12.61
N ASP A 123 22.49 -5.86 13.74
CA ASP A 123 22.28 -6.44 15.08
C ASP A 123 20.80 -6.74 15.37
N VAL A 124 19.88 -5.95 14.78
CA VAL A 124 18.43 -6.10 15.02
C VAL A 124 17.76 -7.02 14.00
N PHE A 125 18.12 -6.92 12.71
CA PHE A 125 17.33 -7.50 11.62
C PHE A 125 18.05 -8.54 10.77
N HIS A 126 19.37 -8.69 10.84
CA HIS A 126 20.06 -9.66 9.96
C HIS A 126 19.59 -11.09 10.23
N GLN A 127 19.47 -11.48 11.51
CA GLN A 127 18.93 -12.79 11.87
C GLN A 127 17.49 -12.97 11.36
N ASN A 128 16.63 -11.96 11.55
CA ASN A 128 15.26 -12.00 11.07
C ASN A 128 15.18 -12.15 9.54
N GLU A 129 16.01 -11.44 8.79
CA GLU A 129 16.03 -11.53 7.32
C GLU A 129 16.43 -12.94 6.86
N VAL A 130 17.46 -13.53 7.47
CA VAL A 130 17.90 -14.90 7.15
C VAL A 130 16.78 -15.89 7.47
N GLU A 131 16.24 -15.86 8.68
CA GLU A 131 15.21 -16.81 9.12
C GLU A 131 13.90 -16.66 8.31
N GLN A 132 13.44 -15.44 8.06
CA GLN A 132 12.24 -15.19 7.28
C GLN A 132 12.43 -15.58 5.82
N SER A 133 13.60 -15.33 5.23
CA SER A 133 13.89 -15.79 3.87
C SER A 133 13.86 -17.31 3.78
N THR A 134 14.52 -18.01 4.71
CA THR A 134 14.49 -19.47 4.79
C THR A 134 13.05 -19.98 4.96
N TYR A 135 12.25 -19.36 5.83
CA TYR A 135 10.84 -19.71 5.95
C TYR A 135 10.06 -19.50 4.65
N ASN A 136 10.10 -18.29 4.10
CA ASN A 136 9.35 -17.88 2.91
C ASN A 136 9.68 -18.74 1.67
N PHE A 137 10.95 -19.11 1.50
CA PHE A 137 11.40 -19.84 0.31
C PHE A 137 11.44 -21.35 0.48
N GLU A 138 11.58 -21.89 1.69
CA GLU A 138 11.84 -23.32 1.88
C GLU A 138 10.80 -24.01 2.77
N TYR A 139 10.40 -23.40 3.89
CA TYR A 139 9.63 -24.09 4.94
C TYR A 139 8.15 -23.71 5.04
N ALA A 140 7.70 -22.63 4.40
CA ALA A 140 6.31 -22.20 4.51
C ALA A 140 5.35 -23.33 4.02
N PRO A 141 4.29 -23.68 4.79
CA PRO A 141 3.51 -24.89 4.59
C PRO A 141 2.49 -24.72 3.45
N VAL A 142 2.91 -25.00 2.22
CA VAL A 142 2.16 -24.75 0.97
C VAL A 142 0.70 -25.21 1.04
N ASP A 143 0.44 -26.48 1.41
CA ASP A 143 -0.93 -27.03 1.46
C ASP A 143 -1.82 -26.25 2.42
N LYS A 144 -1.28 -25.88 3.60
CA LYS A 144 -2.02 -25.11 4.59
C LYS A 144 -2.22 -23.67 4.15
N LEU A 145 -1.26 -23.09 3.44
CA LEU A 145 -1.40 -21.73 2.89
C LEU A 145 -2.51 -21.65 1.84
N PHE A 146 -2.68 -22.67 0.99
CA PHE A 146 -3.82 -22.74 0.08
C PHE A 146 -5.15 -22.79 0.84
N GLU A 147 -5.26 -23.65 1.86
CA GLU A 147 -6.46 -23.73 2.72
C GLU A 147 -6.76 -22.39 3.40
N LEU A 148 -5.72 -21.72 3.93
CA LEU A 148 -5.85 -20.43 4.60
C LEU A 148 -6.27 -19.33 3.61
N PHE A 149 -5.76 -19.32 2.39
CA PHE A 149 -6.19 -18.36 1.38
C PHE A 149 -7.69 -18.49 1.12
N ASP A 150 -8.17 -19.70 0.88
CA ASP A 150 -9.59 -19.97 0.61
C ASP A 150 -10.47 -19.63 1.83
N PHE A 151 -9.98 -19.93 3.04
CA PHE A 151 -10.66 -19.55 4.28
C PHE A 151 -10.78 -18.04 4.43
N TYR A 152 -9.70 -17.28 4.25
CA TYR A 152 -9.71 -15.82 4.37
C TYR A 152 -10.59 -15.16 3.30
N GLU A 153 -10.59 -15.67 2.07
CA GLU A 153 -11.50 -15.22 1.02
C GLU A 153 -12.97 -15.47 1.42
N SER A 154 -13.29 -16.67 1.91
CA SER A 154 -14.64 -17.00 2.38
C SER A 154 -15.09 -16.09 3.54
N GLU A 155 -14.23 -15.86 4.52
CA GLU A 155 -14.55 -15.02 5.67
C GLU A 155 -14.69 -13.55 5.29
N ALA A 156 -13.87 -13.05 4.37
CA ALA A 156 -14.02 -11.70 3.82
C ALA A 156 -15.42 -11.53 3.20
N ASN A 157 -15.86 -12.47 2.35
CA ASN A 157 -17.18 -12.43 1.73
C ASN A 157 -18.32 -12.49 2.76
N ARG A 158 -18.24 -13.40 3.74
CA ARG A 158 -19.23 -13.52 4.82
C ARG A 158 -19.37 -12.24 5.65
N LEU A 159 -18.25 -11.59 5.97
CA LEU A 159 -18.22 -10.32 6.73
C LEU A 159 -18.76 -9.15 5.90
N MET A 160 -18.54 -9.17 4.59
CA MET A 160 -19.10 -8.20 3.65
C MET A 160 -20.62 -8.28 3.56
N GLU A 161 -21.20 -9.49 3.51
CA GLU A 161 -22.65 -9.70 3.60
C GLU A 161 -23.23 -9.16 4.91
N ALA A 162 -22.48 -9.31 6.01
CA ALA A 162 -22.84 -8.74 7.31
C ALA A 162 -22.62 -7.22 7.41
N LYS A 163 -22.19 -6.54 6.34
CA LYS A 163 -21.87 -5.10 6.29
C LYS A 163 -20.79 -4.68 7.29
N LEU A 164 -19.76 -5.52 7.45
CA LEU A 164 -18.61 -5.28 8.32
C LEU A 164 -17.31 -5.09 7.50
N PRO A 165 -17.15 -3.97 6.77
CA PRO A 165 -16.04 -3.78 5.83
C PRO A 165 -14.66 -3.72 6.51
N LEU A 166 -14.58 -3.22 7.74
CA LEU A 166 -13.30 -3.12 8.46
C LEU A 166 -12.76 -4.51 8.84
N PRO A 167 -13.52 -5.41 9.51
CA PRO A 167 -13.09 -6.80 9.69
C PRO A 167 -12.85 -7.56 8.37
N ALA A 168 -13.66 -7.30 7.34
CA ALA A 168 -13.46 -7.93 6.03
C ALA A 168 -12.10 -7.54 5.40
N TYR A 169 -11.70 -6.27 5.57
CA TYR A 169 -10.39 -5.79 5.11
C TYR A 169 -9.23 -6.54 5.76
N GLU A 170 -9.30 -6.85 7.05
CA GLU A 170 -8.26 -7.64 7.73
C GLU A 170 -8.10 -9.04 7.11
N GLN A 171 -9.20 -9.68 6.69
CA GLN A 171 -9.14 -10.98 6.01
C GLN A 171 -8.49 -10.86 4.63
N VAL A 172 -8.74 -9.76 3.90
CA VAL A 172 -8.08 -9.54 2.60
C VAL A 172 -6.59 -9.28 2.74
N VAL A 173 -6.16 -8.55 3.77
CA VAL A 173 -4.73 -8.38 4.05
C VAL A 173 -4.08 -9.74 4.32
N LYS A 174 -4.74 -10.61 5.10
CA LYS A 174 -4.27 -11.98 5.35
C LYS A 174 -4.23 -12.83 4.07
N ALA A 175 -5.26 -12.76 3.24
CA ALA A 175 -5.30 -13.46 1.95
C ALA A 175 -4.16 -12.99 1.03
N SER A 176 -3.94 -11.67 0.93
CA SER A 176 -2.87 -11.09 0.12
C SER A 176 -1.48 -11.51 0.61
N HIS A 177 -1.24 -11.52 1.94
CA HIS A 177 0.03 -11.98 2.49
C HIS A 177 0.24 -13.49 2.27
N THR A 178 -0.82 -14.30 2.45
CA THR A 178 -0.80 -15.74 2.20
C THR A 178 -0.47 -16.04 0.73
N PHE A 179 -1.04 -15.27 -0.20
CA PHE A 179 -0.69 -15.34 -1.62
C PHE A 179 0.80 -15.03 -1.87
N ASN A 180 1.35 -13.98 -1.25
CA ASN A 180 2.77 -13.65 -1.40
C ASN A 180 3.68 -14.78 -0.90
N LEU A 181 3.33 -15.46 0.20
CA LEU A 181 4.06 -16.64 0.68
C LEU A 181 4.00 -17.80 -0.30
N LEU A 182 2.82 -18.08 -0.88
CA LEU A 182 2.66 -19.11 -1.90
C LEU A 182 3.46 -18.79 -3.18
N ASP A 183 3.48 -17.52 -3.61
CA ASP A 183 4.29 -17.03 -4.76
C ASP A 183 5.79 -17.19 -4.46
N ALA A 184 6.24 -16.80 -3.27
CA ALA A 184 7.63 -16.96 -2.83
C ALA A 184 8.07 -18.44 -2.77
N ARG A 185 7.20 -19.36 -2.34
CA ARG A 185 7.46 -20.81 -2.36
C ARG A 185 7.53 -21.40 -3.77
N GLY A 186 7.20 -20.63 -4.81
CA GLY A 186 7.10 -21.13 -6.18
C GLY A 186 5.97 -22.15 -6.35
N ALA A 187 4.98 -22.13 -5.46
CA ALA A 187 3.87 -23.08 -5.43
C ALA A 187 2.74 -22.73 -6.43
N ILE A 188 2.80 -21.53 -7.01
CA ILE A 188 1.80 -21.01 -7.94
C ILE A 188 2.43 -20.87 -9.33
N SER A 189 1.85 -21.52 -10.35
CA SER A 189 2.30 -21.33 -11.73
C SER A 189 1.99 -19.92 -12.26
N VAL A 190 2.65 -19.47 -13.33
CA VAL A 190 2.41 -18.14 -13.93
C VAL A 190 0.92 -17.93 -14.28
N THR A 191 0.23 -18.96 -14.77
CA THR A 191 -1.20 -18.91 -15.09
C THR A 191 -2.06 -18.82 -13.83
N GLU A 192 -1.74 -19.58 -12.78
CA GLU A 192 -2.47 -19.52 -11.51
C GLU A 192 -2.24 -18.20 -10.79
N ARG A 193 -1.06 -17.60 -10.93
CA ARG A 193 -0.74 -16.31 -10.31
C ARG A 193 -1.71 -15.22 -10.74
N GLN A 194 -2.03 -15.16 -12.03
CA GLN A 194 -3.04 -14.22 -12.55
C GLN A 194 -4.44 -14.48 -11.96
N ARG A 195 -4.80 -15.75 -11.77
CA ARG A 195 -6.07 -16.13 -11.13
C ARG A 195 -6.13 -15.66 -9.66
N TYR A 196 -5.07 -15.87 -8.89
CA TYR A 196 -5.01 -15.42 -7.50
C TYR A 196 -5.01 -13.89 -7.38
N ILE A 197 -4.26 -13.18 -8.25
CA ILE A 197 -4.30 -11.72 -8.31
C ILE A 197 -5.72 -11.22 -8.56
N LEU A 198 -6.45 -11.84 -9.49
CA LEU A 198 -7.84 -11.48 -9.77
C LEU A 198 -8.77 -11.74 -8.57
N ARG A 199 -8.58 -12.84 -7.85
CA ARG A 199 -9.34 -13.15 -6.62
C ARG A 199 -9.14 -12.07 -5.55
N VAL A 200 -7.88 -11.73 -5.25
CA VAL A 200 -7.56 -10.65 -4.28
C VAL A 200 -8.12 -9.32 -4.77
N ARG A 201 -8.01 -9.01 -6.07
CA ARG A 201 -8.57 -7.80 -6.67
C ARG A 201 -10.08 -7.70 -6.52
N THR A 202 -10.81 -8.79 -6.73
CA THR A 202 -12.26 -8.84 -6.54
C THR A 202 -12.62 -8.53 -5.09
N LEU A 203 -11.92 -9.12 -4.12
CA LEU A 203 -12.13 -8.84 -2.70
C LEU A 203 -11.83 -7.37 -2.35
N ALA A 204 -10.71 -6.83 -2.81
CA ALA A 204 -10.32 -5.44 -2.58
C ALA A 204 -11.36 -4.46 -3.14
N ARG A 205 -11.88 -4.72 -4.35
CA ARG A 205 -12.95 -3.93 -4.96
C ARG A 205 -14.24 -3.98 -4.15
N ALA A 206 -14.66 -5.18 -3.75
CA ALA A 206 -15.87 -5.35 -2.96
C ALA A 206 -15.77 -4.55 -1.65
N ILE A 207 -14.67 -4.70 -0.90
CA ILE A 207 -14.47 -4.01 0.38
C ILE A 207 -14.39 -2.50 0.22
N ALA A 208 -13.73 -2.00 -0.83
CA ALA A 208 -13.72 -0.56 -1.11
C ALA A 208 -15.15 -0.02 -1.30
N GLN A 209 -15.98 -0.71 -2.07
CA GLN A 209 -17.38 -0.33 -2.27
C GLN A 209 -18.20 -0.39 -0.97
N SER A 210 -18.07 -1.46 -0.19
CA SER A 210 -18.78 -1.58 1.09
C SER A 210 -18.34 -0.54 2.11
N TYR A 211 -17.04 -0.22 2.15
CA TYR A 211 -16.54 0.84 3.01
C TYR A 211 -17.09 2.20 2.60
N VAL A 212 -17.10 2.52 1.29
CA VAL A 212 -17.70 3.76 0.78
C VAL A 212 -19.18 3.84 1.15
N GLN A 213 -19.93 2.75 0.99
CA GLN A 213 -21.34 2.69 1.38
C GLN A 213 -21.54 2.91 2.89
N ALA A 214 -20.74 2.24 3.73
CA ALA A 214 -20.80 2.43 5.18
C ALA A 214 -20.46 3.88 5.58
N ARG A 215 -19.54 4.55 4.88
CA ARG A 215 -19.24 5.97 5.09
C ARG A 215 -20.35 6.89 4.58
N ALA A 216 -21.03 6.54 3.48
CA ALA A 216 -22.17 7.26 2.95
C ALA A 216 -23.39 7.21 3.89
N GLU A 217 -23.65 6.06 4.53
CA GLU A 217 -24.69 5.91 5.55
C GLU A 217 -24.44 6.82 6.78
N LEU A 218 -23.18 7.10 7.08
CA LEU A 218 -22.77 8.07 8.11
C LEU A 218 -22.72 9.52 7.59
N GLY A 219 -23.00 9.75 6.30
CA GLY A 219 -22.95 11.06 5.67
C GLY A 219 -21.54 11.66 5.56
N PHE A 220 -20.50 10.84 5.41
CA PHE A 220 -19.09 11.26 5.33
C PHE A 220 -18.70 12.39 6.32
N PRO A 221 -18.72 12.13 7.65
CA PRO A 221 -18.73 13.18 8.69
C PRO A 221 -17.51 14.12 8.73
N MET A 222 -16.41 13.76 8.06
CA MET A 222 -15.17 14.56 8.01
C MET A 222 -14.90 15.15 6.61
N ALA A 223 -15.77 14.90 5.64
CA ALA A 223 -15.62 15.46 4.29
C ALA A 223 -16.13 16.91 4.26
N GLU A 224 -15.53 17.73 3.41
CA GLU A 224 -16.04 19.08 3.18
C GLU A 224 -17.48 19.01 2.64
N PRO A 225 -18.39 19.91 3.07
CA PRO A 225 -19.81 19.81 2.72
C PRO A 225 -20.08 19.69 1.22
N HIS A 226 -19.38 20.47 0.39
CA HIS A 226 -19.58 20.46 -1.05
C HIS A 226 -19.20 19.12 -1.70
N LEU A 227 -18.05 18.53 -1.32
CA LEU A 227 -17.60 17.22 -1.79
C LEU A 227 -18.52 16.10 -1.29
N ARG A 228 -18.92 16.16 -0.02
CA ARG A 228 -19.86 15.19 0.59
C ARG A 228 -21.17 15.17 -0.19
N ASP A 229 -21.78 16.34 -0.38
CA ASP A 229 -23.12 16.46 -0.96
C ASP A 229 -23.11 16.00 -2.42
N GLU A 230 -22.03 16.31 -3.16
CA GLU A 230 -21.81 15.82 -4.52
C GLU A 230 -21.72 14.28 -4.58
N VAL A 231 -20.86 13.67 -3.77
CA VAL A 231 -20.68 12.21 -3.76
C VAL A 231 -21.96 11.48 -3.33
N LEU A 232 -22.66 11.99 -2.30
CA LEU A 232 -23.94 11.41 -1.88
C LEU A 232 -25.00 11.48 -2.99
N ALA A 233 -25.06 12.58 -3.74
CA ALA A 233 -25.96 12.71 -4.88
C ALA A 233 -25.63 11.71 -6.00
N GLN A 234 -24.33 11.52 -6.31
CA GLN A 234 -23.87 10.54 -7.30
C GLN A 234 -24.23 9.10 -6.89
N LEU A 235 -23.96 8.72 -5.64
CA LEU A 235 -24.30 7.39 -5.11
C LEU A 235 -25.81 7.12 -5.15
N LYS A 236 -26.63 8.13 -4.81
CA LYS A 236 -28.09 8.02 -4.90
C LYS A 236 -28.55 7.81 -6.35
N ALA A 237 -28.04 8.61 -7.28
CA ALA A 237 -28.37 8.47 -8.70
C ALA A 237 -27.95 7.11 -9.28
N GLN A 238 -26.80 6.58 -8.84
CA GLN A 238 -26.33 5.25 -9.21
C GLN A 238 -27.30 4.17 -8.70
N ALA A 239 -27.69 4.23 -7.42
CA ALA A 239 -28.62 3.26 -6.83
C ALA A 239 -30.00 3.27 -7.52
N GLU A 240 -30.52 4.45 -7.87
CA GLU A 240 -31.78 4.59 -8.61
C GLU A 240 -31.69 4.00 -10.03
N SER A 241 -30.56 4.21 -10.72
CA SER A 241 -30.29 3.64 -12.05
C SER A 241 -30.17 2.11 -12.02
N GLU A 242 -29.52 1.55 -10.99
CA GLU A 242 -29.39 0.11 -10.80
C GLU A 242 -30.74 -0.55 -10.49
N ALA A 243 -31.56 0.05 -9.63
CA ALA A 243 -32.93 -0.41 -9.35
C ALA A 243 -33.80 -0.42 -10.62
N ALA A 244 -33.76 0.66 -11.41
CA ALA A 244 -34.54 0.75 -12.65
C ALA A 244 -34.10 -0.24 -13.74
N LYS A 245 -32.84 -0.70 -13.73
CA LYS A 245 -32.35 -1.78 -14.61
C LYS A 245 -32.80 -3.15 -14.13
N ALA A 246 -32.81 -3.38 -12.82
CA ALA A 246 -33.27 -4.64 -12.23
C ALA A 246 -34.77 -4.89 -12.47
N GLU A 247 -35.60 -3.83 -12.49
CA GLU A 247 -37.03 -3.94 -12.81
C GLU A 247 -37.34 -4.25 -14.29
N LYS A 248 -36.36 -4.06 -15.20
CA LYS A 248 -36.52 -4.27 -16.65
C LYS A 248 -36.04 -5.64 -17.12
N ASN A 249 -35.35 -6.41 -16.28
CA ASN A 249 -34.82 -7.74 -16.56
C ASN A 249 -35.63 -8.81 -15.82
#